data_AF-A0A381XV29-F1
#
_entry.id   AF-A0A381XV29-F1
#
_cell.length_a   1.000
_cell.length_b   1.000
_cell.length_c   1.000
_cell.angle_alpha   90.00
_cell.angle_beta   90.00
_cell.angle_gamma   90.00
#
_symmetry.space_group_name_H-M   'P 1'
#
loop_
_entity.id
_entity.type
_entity.pdbx_description
1 polymer ?
#
loop_
_entity_poly.entity_id
_entity_poly.type
_entity_poly.pdbx_seq_one_letter_code
_entity_poly.pdbx_strand_id
1 'polypeptide(L)'
;VGAYIYSHGIEFAVEEGLIRDAYTLQNWIEGVLTYGAGCKDGILFSETWKAASEKNDVRLLELSEMARAFQPTAEMEIESHAQGNAFIDAICAAWPSNQLNRISSYLKQDNKNISYSVAVALVSAIHGIALGDAL
;
A
#
# COMPACT_ATOMS: atom_id res chain seq x y z
N VAL A 1 -3.81 11.36 4.56
CA VAL A 1 -4.28 10.03 4.10
C VAL A 1 -5.48 9.67 4.94
N GLY A 2 -6.63 9.35 4.34
CA GLY A 2 -7.82 8.91 5.05
C GLY A 2 -8.06 7.43 4.79
N ALA A 3 -8.00 6.59 5.82
CA ALA A 3 -8.19 5.14 5.75
C ALA A 3 -9.63 4.71 6.15
N TYR A 4 -10.58 5.62 6.01
CA TYR A 4 -11.87 5.55 6.71
C TYR A 4 -13.01 4.98 5.88
N ILE A 5 -12.74 4.51 4.66
CA ILE A 5 -13.79 4.08 3.75
C ILE A 5 -13.49 2.61 3.43
N TYR A 6 -14.43 1.75 3.81
CA TYR A 6 -14.41 0.29 3.72
C TYR A 6 -13.60 -0.43 4.78
N SER A 7 -14.31 -0.85 5.83
CA SER A 7 -13.87 -1.81 6.84
C SER A 7 -13.50 -3.22 6.32
N HIS A 8 -13.33 -3.38 5.02
CA HIS A 8 -13.12 -4.68 4.37
C HIS A 8 -14.17 -5.73 4.74
N GLY A 9 -15.44 -5.32 4.77
CA GLY A 9 -16.55 -6.23 5.04
C GLY A 9 -16.73 -6.56 6.52
N ILE A 10 -16.13 -5.79 7.43
CA ILE A 10 -16.36 -5.98 8.88
C ILE A 10 -17.82 -5.71 9.23
N GLU A 11 -18.46 -4.70 8.63
CA GLU A 11 -19.87 -4.41 8.95
C GLU A 11 -20.74 -5.61 8.56
N PHE A 12 -20.53 -6.15 7.37
CA PHE A 12 -21.20 -7.37 6.92
C PHE A 12 -20.90 -8.57 7.84
N ALA A 13 -19.63 -8.77 8.22
CA ALA A 13 -19.25 -9.86 9.11
C ALA A 13 -19.86 -9.74 10.51
N VAL A 14 -20.10 -8.53 11.00
CA VAL A 14 -20.85 -8.27 12.24
C VAL A 14 -22.34 -8.51 12.03
N GLU A 15 -22.93 -8.01 10.95
CA GLU A 15 -24.35 -8.18 10.61
C GLU A 15 -24.74 -9.66 10.46
N GLU A 16 -23.90 -10.47 9.82
CA GLU A 16 -24.09 -11.91 9.66
C GLU A 16 -23.72 -12.73 10.91
N GLY A 17 -23.25 -12.07 11.98
CA GLY A 17 -22.85 -12.73 13.22
C GLY A 17 -21.60 -13.60 13.09
N LEU A 18 -20.74 -13.35 12.10
CA LEU A 18 -19.40 -13.96 12.00
C LEU A 18 -18.46 -13.36 13.05
N ILE A 19 -18.60 -12.06 13.32
CA ILE A 19 -17.90 -11.33 14.39
C ILE A 19 -18.93 -10.96 15.46
N ARG A 20 -18.79 -11.54 16.66
CA ARG A 20 -19.76 -11.34 17.77
C ARG A 20 -19.11 -10.98 19.09
N ASP A 21 -17.80 -11.15 19.19
CA ASP A 21 -17.00 -10.89 20.38
C ASP A 21 -15.54 -10.60 20.00
N ALA A 22 -14.72 -10.29 21.00
CA ALA A 22 -13.31 -9.99 20.80
C ALA A 22 -12.51 -11.16 20.18
N TYR A 23 -12.88 -12.41 20.49
CA TYR A 23 -12.18 -13.59 19.99
C TYR A 23 -12.44 -13.81 18.49
N THR A 24 -13.70 -13.72 18.08
CA THR A 24 -14.11 -13.81 16.68
C THR A 24 -13.59 -12.64 15.84
N LEU A 25 -13.52 -11.43 16.43
CA LEU A 25 -12.86 -10.29 15.80
C LEU A 25 -11.35 -10.53 15.60
N GLN A 26 -10.66 -11.07 16.61
CA GLN A 26 -9.24 -11.40 16.50
C GLN A 26 -8.98 -12.39 15.35
N ASN A 27 -9.78 -13.47 15.28
CA ASN A 27 -9.67 -14.46 14.21
C ASN A 27 -9.94 -13.84 12.82
N TRP A 28 -10.89 -12.90 12.73
CA TRP A 28 -11.16 -12.17 11.50
C TRP A 28 -9.96 -11.32 11.07
N ILE A 29 -9.37 -10.56 12.00
CA ILE A 29 -8.18 -9.73 11.74
C ILE A 29 -7.00 -10.61 11.31
N GLU A 30 -6.75 -11.72 12.02
CA GLU A 30 -5.71 -12.68 11.64
C GLU A 30 -5.96 -13.22 10.24
N GLY A 31 -7.20 -13.58 9.90
CA GLY A 31 -7.57 -14.02 8.56
C GLY A 31 -7.26 -12.97 7.49
N VAL A 32 -7.61 -11.71 7.73
CA VAL A 32 -7.33 -10.58 6.81
C VAL A 32 -5.82 -10.35 6.65
N LEU A 33 -5.06 -10.45 7.74
CA LEU A 33 -3.61 -10.26 7.72
C LEU A 33 -2.87 -11.42 7.05
N THR A 34 -3.28 -12.67 7.29
CA THR A 34 -2.59 -13.86 6.79
C THR A 34 -3.01 -14.25 5.38
N TYR A 35 -4.31 -14.14 5.06
CA TYR A 35 -4.87 -14.65 3.81
C TYR A 35 -5.51 -13.55 2.93
N GLY A 36 -5.70 -12.35 3.48
CA GLY A 36 -6.39 -11.24 2.82
C GLY A 36 -5.46 -10.16 2.29
N ALA A 37 -5.94 -8.91 2.38
CA ALA A 37 -5.23 -7.75 1.89
C ALA A 37 -3.89 -7.52 2.62
N GLY A 38 -3.82 -7.82 3.92
CA GLY A 38 -2.60 -7.58 4.71
C GLY A 38 -1.39 -8.38 4.21
N CYS A 39 -1.59 -9.64 3.80
CA CYS A 39 -0.52 -10.46 3.25
C CYS A 39 -0.02 -9.91 1.91
N LYS A 40 -0.95 -9.53 1.02
CA LYS A 40 -0.61 -8.94 -0.29
C LYS A 40 0.14 -7.62 -0.12
N ASP A 41 -0.38 -6.73 0.72
CA ASP A 41 0.24 -5.43 0.97
C ASP A 41 1.61 -5.58 1.64
N GLY A 42 1.76 -6.50 2.60
CA GLY A 42 3.06 -6.77 3.23
C GLY A 42 4.12 -7.29 2.27
N ILE A 43 3.74 -8.17 1.33
CA ILE A 43 4.63 -8.66 0.27
C ILE A 43 5.01 -7.51 -0.67
N LEU A 44 4.02 -6.78 -1.19
CA LEU A 44 4.27 -5.65 -2.11
C LEU A 44 5.12 -4.57 -1.45
N PHE A 45 4.87 -4.27 -0.18
CA PHE A 45 5.64 -3.32 0.62
C PHE A 45 7.10 -3.76 0.72
N SER A 46 7.32 -4.99 1.20
CA SER A 46 8.67 -5.53 1.42
C SER A 46 9.48 -5.59 0.12
N GLU A 47 8.87 -6.03 -0.98
CA GLU A 47 9.53 -6.11 -2.28
C GLU A 47 9.78 -4.72 -2.89
N THR A 48 8.87 -3.77 -2.71
CA THR A 48 9.06 -2.38 -3.17
C THR A 48 10.19 -1.72 -2.40
N TRP A 49 10.24 -1.90 -1.08
CA TRP A 49 11.31 -1.35 -0.24
C TRP A 49 12.69 -1.87 -0.69
N LYS A 50 12.81 -3.18 -0.96
CA LYS A 50 14.05 -3.79 -1.46
C LYS A 50 14.44 -3.23 -2.83
N ALA A 51 13.50 -3.23 -3.78
CA ALA A 51 13.74 -2.73 -5.13
C ALA A 51 14.17 -1.24 -5.12
N ALA A 52 13.57 -0.42 -4.27
CA ALA A 52 13.94 0.98 -4.08
C ALA A 52 15.34 1.13 -3.48
N SER A 53 15.68 0.30 -2.48
CA SER A 53 17.01 0.28 -1.84
C SER A 53 18.11 -0.13 -2.81
N GLU A 54 17.81 -1.08 -3.71
CA GLU A 54 18.70 -1.57 -4.77
C GLU A 54 18.73 -0.65 -6.01
N LYS A 55 17.90 0.40 -6.04
CA LYS A 55 17.72 1.30 -7.20
C LYS A 55 17.32 0.56 -8.48
N ASN A 56 16.51 -0.48 -8.33
CA ASN A 56 16.01 -1.30 -9.44
C ASN A 56 14.68 -0.73 -9.97
N ASP A 57 14.78 0.30 -10.82
CA ASP A 57 13.62 1.00 -11.39
C ASP A 57 12.70 0.07 -12.20
N VAL A 58 13.25 -0.94 -12.88
CA VAL A 58 12.45 -1.93 -13.65
C VAL A 58 11.58 -2.76 -12.70
N ARG A 59 12.16 -3.25 -11.60
CA ARG A 59 11.42 -4.02 -10.60
C ARG A 59 10.36 -3.18 -9.90
N LEU A 60 10.63 -1.89 -9.65
CA LEU A 60 9.64 -0.97 -9.10
C LEU A 60 8.42 -0.81 -10.03
N LEU A 61 8.65 -0.73 -11.34
CA LEU A 61 7.56 -0.67 -12.32
C LEU A 61 6.74 -1.96 -12.31
N GLU A 62 7.38 -3.13 -12.33
CA GLU A 62 6.70 -4.43 -12.25
C GLU A 62 5.85 -4.55 -10.99
N LEU A 63 6.37 -4.13 -9.84
CA LEU A 63 5.66 -4.17 -8.56
C LEU A 63 4.47 -3.21 -8.54
N SER A 64 4.61 -2.02 -9.14
CA SER A 64 3.51 -1.07 -9.29
C SER A 64 2.41 -1.64 -10.20
N GLU A 65 2.77 -2.31 -11.29
CA GLU A 65 1.80 -2.95 -12.19
C GLU A 65 1.12 -4.16 -11.54
N MET A 66 1.88 -4.92 -10.75
CA MET A 66 1.38 -6.05 -9.98
C MET A 66 0.40 -5.59 -8.88
N ALA A 67 0.73 -4.53 -8.14
CA ALA A 67 -0.14 -3.95 -7.12
C ALA A 67 -1.50 -3.53 -7.68
N ARG A 68 -1.52 -3.02 -8.92
CA ARG A 68 -2.73 -2.69 -9.67
C ARG A 68 -3.51 -3.93 -10.08
N ALA A 69 -2.83 -4.94 -10.62
CA ALA A 69 -3.46 -6.18 -11.08
C ALA A 69 -4.13 -6.97 -9.93
N PHE A 70 -3.68 -6.79 -8.69
CA PHE A 70 -4.22 -7.47 -7.50
C PHE A 70 -5.40 -6.75 -6.83
N GLN A 71 -5.88 -5.64 -7.39
CA GLN A 71 -7.04 -4.92 -6.86
C GLN A 71 -8.33 -5.71 -7.10
N PRO A 72 -9.11 -6.03 -6.05
CA PRO A 72 -10.32 -6.84 -6.19
C PRO A 72 -11.45 -6.13 -6.94
N THR A 73 -11.53 -4.80 -6.83
CA THR A 73 -12.55 -3.96 -7.47
C THR A 73 -11.97 -2.63 -7.94
N ALA A 74 -12.66 -1.97 -8.87
CA ALA A 74 -12.26 -0.65 -9.38
C ALA A 74 -12.34 0.43 -8.29
N GLU A 75 -13.28 0.33 -7.36
CA GLU A 75 -13.41 1.26 -6.23
C GLU A 75 -12.20 1.17 -5.30
N MET A 76 -11.76 -0.04 -4.95
CA MET A 76 -10.57 -0.26 -4.12
C MET A 76 -9.29 0.20 -4.83
N GLU A 77 -9.21 0.00 -6.15
CA GLU A 77 -8.13 0.53 -6.98
C GLU A 77 -8.07 2.07 -6.88
N ILE A 78 -9.19 2.76 -7.11
CA ILE A 78 -9.27 4.22 -7.06
C ILE A 78 -8.85 4.75 -5.68
N GLU A 79 -9.32 4.14 -4.59
CA GLU A 79 -9.00 4.57 -3.24
C GLU A 79 -7.52 4.38 -2.90
N SER A 80 -6.97 3.19 -3.13
CA SER A 80 -5.56 2.89 -2.82
C SER A 80 -4.63 3.83 -3.59
N HIS A 81 -4.97 4.13 -4.84
CA HIS A 81 -4.26 5.06 -5.71
C HIS A 81 -4.38 6.52 -5.23
N ALA A 82 -5.57 6.96 -4.82
CA ALA A 82 -5.77 8.30 -4.27
C ALA A 82 -4.96 8.50 -2.98
N GLN A 83 -4.93 7.50 -2.10
CA GLN A 83 -4.15 7.51 -0.87
C GLN A 83 -2.65 7.53 -1.15
N GLY A 84 -2.15 6.68 -2.06
CA GLY A 84 -0.72 6.63 -2.41
C GLY A 84 -0.21 7.93 -3.05
N ASN A 85 -0.99 8.51 -3.97
CA ASN A 85 -0.66 9.80 -4.57
C ASN A 85 -0.64 10.92 -3.53
N ALA A 86 -1.68 11.03 -2.70
CA ALA A 86 -1.76 12.04 -1.66
C ALA A 86 -0.62 11.91 -0.64
N PHE A 87 -0.20 10.69 -0.34
CA PHE A 87 0.93 10.43 0.55
C PHE A 87 2.25 10.92 -0.05
N ILE A 88 2.55 10.55 -1.30
CA ILE A 88 3.77 11.02 -1.99
C ILE A 88 3.79 12.53 -2.08
N ASP A 89 2.68 13.16 -2.46
CA ASP A 89 2.61 14.61 -2.62
C ASP A 89 2.86 15.32 -1.27
N ALA A 90 2.32 14.79 -0.17
CA ALA A 90 2.58 15.31 1.18
C ALA A 90 4.05 15.16 1.59
N ILE A 91 4.68 14.01 1.31
CA ILE A 91 6.09 13.79 1.63
C ILE A 91 7.00 14.65 0.77
N CYS A 92 6.75 14.78 -0.54
CA CYS A 92 7.51 15.65 -1.42
C CYS A 92 7.47 17.12 -0.95
N ALA A 93 6.34 17.56 -0.37
CA ALA A 93 6.21 18.90 0.19
C ALA A 93 6.94 19.07 1.53
N ALA A 94 6.89 18.06 2.42
CA ALA A 94 7.41 18.15 3.79
C ALA A 94 8.88 17.72 3.93
N TRP A 95 9.31 16.71 3.16
CA TRP A 95 10.64 16.11 3.20
C TRP A 95 11.14 15.83 1.77
N PRO A 96 11.58 16.86 1.03
CA PRO A 96 11.92 16.74 -0.38
C PRO A 96 13.14 15.83 -0.61
N SER A 97 13.06 15.04 -1.68
CA SER A 97 14.16 14.20 -2.16
C SER A 97 14.18 14.16 -3.69
N ASN A 98 15.34 14.44 -4.28
CA ASN A 98 15.51 14.38 -5.74
C ASN A 98 15.24 12.97 -6.29
N GLN A 99 15.61 11.93 -5.53
CA GLN A 99 15.36 10.55 -5.89
C GLN A 99 13.87 10.22 -5.84
N LEU A 100 13.16 10.68 -4.80
CA LEU A 100 11.71 10.49 -4.68
C LEU A 100 10.98 11.16 -5.83
N ASN A 101 11.28 12.42 -6.12
CA ASN A 101 10.67 13.16 -7.23
C ASN A 101 10.90 12.44 -8.58
N ARG A 102 12.13 11.98 -8.84
CA ARG A 102 12.47 11.24 -10.08
C ARG A 102 11.63 9.97 -10.21
N ILE A 103 11.61 9.13 -9.18
CA ILE A 103 10.93 7.83 -9.22
C ILE A 103 9.41 8.03 -9.23
N SER A 104 8.87 8.94 -8.42
CA SER A 104 7.43 9.24 -8.43
C SER A 104 6.98 9.76 -9.78
N SER A 105 7.76 10.64 -10.42
CA SER A 105 7.44 11.10 -11.77
C SER A 105 7.51 9.97 -12.79
N TYR A 106 8.47 9.06 -12.67
CA TYR A 106 8.58 7.89 -13.55
C TYR A 106 7.40 6.93 -13.38
N LEU A 107 7.03 6.58 -12.15
CA LEU A 107 5.92 5.69 -11.85
C LEU A 107 4.56 6.31 -12.20
N LYS A 108 4.41 7.64 -12.10
CA LYS A 108 3.19 8.37 -12.51
C LYS A 108 3.06 8.56 -14.03
N GLN A 109 4.05 8.18 -14.85
CA GLN A 109 3.91 8.19 -16.31
C GLN A 109 2.73 7.29 -16.74
N ASP A 110 2.04 7.66 -17.82
CA ASP A 110 0.86 6.96 -18.35
C ASP A 110 -0.38 6.92 -17.42
N ASN A 111 -0.54 7.91 -16.53
CA ASN A 111 -1.69 7.98 -15.60
C ASN A 111 -1.74 6.77 -14.64
N LYS A 112 -0.58 6.12 -14.44
CA LYS A 112 -0.40 4.99 -13.53
C LYS A 112 -0.27 5.54 -12.11
N ASN A 113 -1.35 5.47 -11.34
CA ASN A 113 -1.32 5.88 -9.95
C ASN A 113 -0.59 4.84 -9.09
N ILE A 114 0.01 5.31 -7.98
CA ILE A 114 0.81 4.46 -7.09
C ILE A 114 -0.11 4.00 -5.94
N SER A 115 -0.20 2.69 -5.69
CA SER A 115 -0.95 2.16 -4.55
C SER A 115 -0.33 2.63 -3.23
N TYR A 116 -1.15 2.67 -2.17
CA TYR A 116 -0.68 3.17 -0.89
C TYR A 116 0.49 2.35 -0.31
N SER A 117 0.44 1.02 -0.38
CA SER A 117 1.51 0.13 0.09
C SER A 117 2.83 0.36 -0.65
N VAL A 118 2.79 0.55 -1.98
CA VAL A 118 3.97 0.86 -2.79
C VAL A 118 4.51 2.26 -2.48
N ALA A 119 3.63 3.24 -2.31
CA ALA A 119 4.01 4.62 -2.00
C ALA A 119 4.75 4.73 -0.66
N VAL A 120 4.22 4.12 0.40
CA VAL A 120 4.85 4.15 1.74
C VAL A 120 6.17 3.38 1.75
N ALA A 121 6.24 2.22 1.10
CA ALA A 121 7.48 1.44 1.00
C ALA A 121 8.59 2.19 0.26
N LEU A 122 8.25 2.81 -0.88
CA LEU A 122 9.17 3.61 -1.68
C LEU A 122 9.76 4.78 -0.87
N VAL A 123 8.90 5.55 -0.21
CA VAL A 123 9.32 6.67 0.65
C VAL A 123 10.20 6.16 1.78
N SER A 124 9.79 5.10 2.47
CA SER A 124 10.54 4.55 3.60
C SER A 124 11.96 4.14 3.19
N ALA A 125 12.12 3.45 2.06
CA ALA A 125 13.41 3.07 1.53
C ALA A 125 14.27 4.29 1.14
N ILE A 126 13.69 5.26 0.44
CA ILE A 126 14.42 6.47 -0.01
C ILE A 126 14.90 7.32 1.18
N HIS A 127 14.11 7.37 2.25
CA HIS A 127 14.42 8.15 3.45
C HIS A 127 15.22 7.35 4.50
N GLY A 128 15.61 6.11 4.18
CA GLY A 128 16.48 5.30 5.04
C GLY A 128 15.80 4.74 6.28
N ILE A 129 14.46 4.63 6.27
CA ILE A 129 13.70 3.95 7.33
C ILE A 129 13.85 2.44 7.13
N ALA A 130 14.28 1.74 8.17
CA ALA A 130 14.49 0.30 8.12
C ALA A 130 13.17 -0.44 7.82
N LEU A 131 13.24 -1.49 7.01
CA LEU A 131 12.06 -2.26 6.60
C LEU A 131 11.21 -2.74 7.81
N GLY A 132 11.86 -3.22 8.87
CA GLY A 132 11.16 -3.71 10.06
C GLY A 132 10.49 -2.62 10.90
N ASP A 133 10.91 -1.36 10.78
CA ASP A 133 10.26 -0.23 11.46
C ASP A 133 9.12 0.37 10.62
N ALA A 134 9.13 0.13 9.31
CA ALA A 134 8.20 0.70 8.35
C ALA A 134 7.00 -0.22 8.01
N LEU A 135 7.12 -1.51 8.31
CA LEU A 135 6.11 -2.56 8.09
C LEU A 135 5.31 -2.83 9.37
#